data_AF-A0A2V8QMX5-F1
#
_entry.id   AF-A0A2V8QMX5-F1
#
_cell.length_a   1.000
_cell.length_b   1.000
_cell.length_c   1.000
_cell.angle_alpha   90.00
_cell.angle_beta   90.00
_cell.angle_gamma   90.00
#
_symmetry.space_group_name_H-M   'P 1'
#
loop_
_entity.id
_entity.type
_entity.pdbx_description
1 polymer ?
#
loop_
_entity_poly.entity_id
_entity_poly.type
_entity_poly.pdbx_seq_one_letter_code
_entity_poly.pdbx_strand_id
1 'polypeptide(L)'
;KVGEKANFDYIVRWIYNPRERVAPYCPKEKRDLTADDYSKKGMPFVFDTELHSKCPNDGAELQVQNMTVMPNFRLSEAEARDIATYLFSLSSPQSYADASFMDDSSLKEKGRGLIKQYGCAGCHEISGFEEEQRIGKELTVEGATPIERLDFALQTKHAEEGVDPLSLRPDEKEEKPWYNHKGFFERKITRPSIYDEGKEKDPKDRLRMPEPYLTPQWRTALTTFLLGSVGAEGANVPSTLFYNPQDQRRQDIQNGWWVIKKYNCMGCHQLQVGQRSVVMDLPIFAETKELLPPNLSSEGARVDPAWLLRFLHDPSLSGDKTPAQTQQIAALTGGAQPSASPQAGAATPNAGPKLKQQPGLDRNGIRPYLNFRMPTFNFSPNELQVLVRFFMAMSGQIDPYIKEPLPPLTDQEKMVARQMFTSGTPCLKCHVTGDPTHDAKAIAPNFLLASERLKPDWTFRWLLDPAQIAPGTAMPSGLFKKEGDRWVVNLPNPPASANAYMQDHARLLVRYMFQMSPSEQQALLSTSPVAPPAAPAAAQHHARMKRKRALSHAQRLGNRPWRVAANALKVSVKSF
;
A
#
# COMPACT_ATOMS: atom_id res chain seq x y z
N LYS A 1 -17.36 12.72 12.16
CA LYS A 1 -17.07 12.26 10.78
C LYS A 1 -16.00 13.16 10.16
N VAL A 2 -15.29 12.76 9.09
CA VAL A 2 -14.15 13.54 8.57
C VAL A 2 -14.58 14.95 8.12
N GLY A 3 -15.73 15.09 7.46
CA GLY A 3 -16.32 16.39 7.08
C GLY A 3 -16.72 17.31 8.24
N GLU A 4 -16.67 16.83 9.49
CA GLU A 4 -16.95 17.64 10.70
C GLU A 4 -15.68 18.15 11.38
N LYS A 5 -14.50 17.68 10.96
CA LYS A 5 -13.22 17.92 11.66
C LYS A 5 -12.25 18.80 10.90
N ALA A 6 -12.44 18.96 9.59
CA ALA A 6 -11.53 19.71 8.74
C ALA A 6 -12.29 20.43 7.63
N ASN A 7 -11.72 21.54 7.14
CA ASN A 7 -12.31 22.29 6.04
C ASN A 7 -12.25 21.47 4.73
N PHE A 8 -13.15 21.80 3.80
CA PHE A 8 -13.29 21.07 2.54
C PHE A 8 -11.99 21.06 1.73
N ASP A 9 -11.37 22.23 1.54
CA ASP A 9 -10.16 22.37 0.73
C ASP A 9 -8.96 21.59 1.30
N TYR A 10 -8.85 21.51 2.62
CA TYR A 10 -7.86 20.69 3.31
C TYR A 10 -8.09 19.21 3.02
N ILE A 11 -9.34 18.73 3.08
CA ILE A 11 -9.67 17.34 2.78
C ILE A 11 -9.38 17.01 1.31
N VAL A 12 -9.76 17.89 0.37
CA VAL A 12 -9.42 17.75 -1.05
C VAL A 12 -7.90 17.63 -1.22
N ARG A 13 -7.15 18.57 -0.65
CA ARG A 13 -5.68 18.59 -0.74
C ARG A 13 -5.04 17.36 -0.10
N TRP A 14 -5.55 16.89 1.03
CA TRP A 14 -5.06 15.69 1.70
C TRP A 14 -5.33 14.42 0.89
N ILE A 15 -6.53 14.27 0.32
CA ILE A 15 -6.86 13.15 -0.57
C ILE A 15 -5.99 13.19 -1.83
N TYR A 16 -5.80 14.38 -2.39
CA TYR A 16 -5.02 14.60 -3.60
C TYR A 16 -3.54 14.26 -3.41
N ASN A 17 -2.90 14.78 -2.36
CA ASN A 17 -1.55 14.44 -1.96
C ASN A 17 -1.38 14.50 -0.44
N PRO A 18 -1.41 13.34 0.25
CA PRO A 18 -1.30 13.33 1.71
C PRO A 18 0.11 13.69 2.18
N ARG A 19 1.12 13.53 1.31
CA ARG A 19 2.54 13.71 1.64
C ARG A 19 2.99 15.17 1.58
N GLU A 20 2.45 15.99 0.68
CA GLU A 20 2.88 17.39 0.58
C GLU A 20 2.51 18.15 1.87
N ARG A 21 3.29 19.14 2.31
CA ARG A 21 2.86 20.05 3.39
C ARG A 21 2.30 21.35 2.83
N VAL A 22 1.43 22.01 3.59
CA VAL A 22 0.92 23.36 3.23
C VAL A 22 1.93 24.45 3.55
N ALA A 23 2.81 24.19 4.53
CA ALA A 23 3.90 25.06 4.93
C ALA A 23 5.09 24.19 5.35
N PRO A 24 6.34 24.63 5.11
CA PRO A 24 7.51 23.87 5.50
C PRO A 24 7.77 24.05 7.00
N TYR A 25 8.01 22.95 7.71
CA TYR A 25 8.33 22.99 9.13
C TYR A 25 9.83 23.12 9.33
N CYS A 26 10.27 24.11 10.12
CA CYS A 26 11.65 24.24 10.52
C CYS A 26 11.87 23.53 11.87
N PRO A 27 12.65 22.43 11.93
CA PRO A 27 12.87 21.70 13.18
C PRO A 27 13.59 22.52 14.25
N LYS A 28 14.42 23.48 13.84
CA LYS A 28 15.20 24.30 14.75
C LYS A 28 14.38 25.45 15.34
N GLU A 29 13.49 26.06 14.56
CA GLU A 29 12.52 27.05 15.05
C GLU A 29 11.26 26.45 15.67
N LYS A 30 11.04 25.14 15.49
CA LYS A 30 9.89 24.38 15.98
C LYS A 30 8.54 24.97 15.55
N ARG A 31 8.47 25.44 14.30
CA ARG A 31 7.24 26.00 13.72
C ARG A 31 7.22 25.85 12.20
N ASP A 32 6.01 25.93 11.64
CA ASP A 32 5.83 26.14 10.21
C ASP A 32 6.26 27.57 9.83
N LEU A 33 6.97 27.68 8.71
CA LEU A 33 7.37 28.96 8.14
C LEU A 33 6.25 29.52 7.27
N THR A 34 6.13 30.85 7.26
CA THR A 34 5.11 31.58 6.49
C THR A 34 5.73 32.25 5.27
N ALA A 35 4.87 32.75 4.38
CA ALA A 35 5.32 33.56 3.24
C ALA A 35 6.13 34.80 3.70
N ASP A 36 5.82 35.34 4.89
CA ASP A 36 6.55 36.49 5.45
C ASP A 36 7.98 36.14 5.87
N ASP A 37 8.23 34.90 6.31
CA ASP A 37 9.58 34.45 6.65
C ASP A 37 10.49 34.44 5.41
N TYR A 38 9.93 34.02 4.27
CA TYR A 38 10.64 34.01 2.98
C TYR A 38 10.79 35.43 2.42
N SER A 39 9.73 36.25 2.46
CA SER A 39 9.76 37.61 1.93
C SER A 39 10.76 38.51 2.65
N LYS A 40 10.89 38.36 3.98
CA LYS A 40 11.92 39.06 4.79
C LYS A 40 13.36 38.75 4.36
N LYS A 41 13.58 37.63 3.68
CA LYS A 41 14.89 37.22 3.14
C LYS A 41 15.01 37.44 1.64
N GLY A 42 14.02 38.09 1.01
CA GLY A 42 13.97 38.31 -0.44
C GLY A 42 13.80 37.01 -1.24
N MET A 43 13.27 35.95 -0.62
CA MET A 43 13.09 34.64 -1.25
C MET A 43 11.62 34.41 -1.62
N PRO A 44 11.33 33.70 -2.72
CA PRO A 44 9.96 33.30 -3.05
C PRO A 44 9.48 32.22 -2.07
N PHE A 45 8.18 32.22 -1.72
CA PHE A 45 7.57 31.19 -0.87
C PHE A 45 7.40 29.86 -1.62
N VAL A 46 8.53 29.21 -1.89
CA VAL A 46 8.63 27.93 -2.57
C VAL A 46 9.49 27.02 -1.70
N PHE A 47 9.03 25.79 -1.50
CA PHE A 47 9.71 24.78 -0.70
C PHE A 47 9.52 23.40 -1.35
N ASP A 48 10.59 22.62 -1.35
CA ASP A 48 10.65 21.28 -1.92
C ASP A 48 11.80 20.50 -1.29
N THR A 49 11.96 19.24 -1.67
CA THR A 49 13.02 18.38 -1.14
C THR A 49 14.37 18.55 -1.86
N GLU A 50 14.50 19.53 -2.76
CA GLU A 50 15.62 19.63 -3.70
C GLU A 50 16.30 21.01 -3.64
N LEU A 51 15.71 22.01 -4.31
CA LEU A 51 16.26 23.35 -4.48
C LEU A 51 15.91 24.26 -3.32
N HIS A 52 14.82 23.95 -2.60
CA HIS A 52 14.26 24.77 -1.54
C HIS A 52 14.03 23.97 -0.26
N SER A 53 14.98 23.10 0.08
CA SER A 53 14.89 22.23 1.26
C SER A 53 15.48 22.86 2.53
N LYS A 54 16.07 24.05 2.43
CA LYS A 54 16.73 24.74 3.55
C LYS A 54 15.90 25.89 4.08
N CYS A 55 15.89 26.04 5.38
CA CYS A 55 15.24 27.12 6.09
C CYS A 55 15.91 28.46 5.73
N PRO A 56 15.15 29.49 5.30
CA PRO A 56 15.70 30.79 4.94
C PRO A 56 16.26 31.57 6.14
N ASN A 57 15.89 31.19 7.37
CA ASN A 57 16.31 31.88 8.58
C ASN A 57 17.61 31.32 9.17
N ASP A 58 17.81 30.00 9.12
CA ASP A 58 18.89 29.34 9.86
C ASP A 58 19.63 28.24 9.07
N GLY A 59 19.24 27.96 7.83
CA GLY A 59 19.86 26.95 6.97
C GLY A 59 19.60 25.50 7.38
N ALA A 60 18.71 25.23 8.36
CA ALA A 60 18.33 23.88 8.73
C ALA A 60 17.54 23.18 7.61
N GLU A 61 17.59 21.84 7.56
CA GLU A 61 16.73 21.09 6.63
C GLU A 61 15.26 21.22 7.05
N LEU A 62 14.41 21.64 6.12
CA LEU A 62 12.99 21.77 6.31
C LEU A 62 12.31 20.41 6.19
N GLN A 63 11.34 20.17 7.04
CA GLN A 63 10.37 19.12 6.82
C GLN A 63 9.28 19.68 5.89
N VAL A 64 9.37 19.32 4.61
CA VAL A 64 8.45 19.76 3.55
C VAL A 64 7.39 18.71 3.21
N GLN A 65 7.47 17.53 3.84
CA GLN A 65 6.58 16.39 3.62
C GLN A 65 6.04 15.85 4.94
N ASN A 66 4.79 15.38 4.92
CA ASN A 66 4.15 14.68 6.02
C ASN A 66 4.66 13.24 6.13
N MET A 67 4.87 12.80 7.38
CA MET A 67 5.23 11.42 7.71
C MET A 67 3.98 10.53 7.77
N THR A 68 3.32 10.39 6.62
CA THR A 68 2.09 9.60 6.49
C THR A 68 2.34 8.25 5.81
N VAL A 69 1.66 7.22 6.30
CA VAL A 69 1.60 5.89 5.62
C VAL A 69 0.55 5.87 4.51
N MET A 70 -0.34 6.88 4.45
CA MET A 70 -1.35 6.97 3.41
C MET A 70 -0.65 7.15 2.06
N PRO A 71 -0.90 6.25 1.09
CA PRO A 71 -0.27 6.36 -0.20
C PRO A 71 -0.94 7.45 -1.04
N ASN A 72 -0.23 7.89 -2.07
CA ASN A 72 -0.77 8.76 -3.09
C ASN A 72 -1.46 7.92 -4.18
N PHE A 73 -2.76 8.09 -4.34
CA PHE A 73 -3.55 7.37 -5.33
C PHE A 73 -3.46 7.96 -6.74
N ARG A 74 -2.67 9.02 -6.95
CA ARG A 74 -2.51 9.72 -8.23
C ARG A 74 -3.86 10.11 -8.84
N LEU A 75 -4.72 10.69 -8.00
CA LEU A 75 -6.05 11.16 -8.36
C LEU A 75 -5.95 12.52 -9.05
N SER A 76 -6.90 12.80 -9.93
CA SER A 76 -7.17 14.15 -10.43
C SER A 76 -7.75 15.03 -9.31
N GLU A 77 -7.68 16.36 -9.49
CA GLU A 77 -8.29 17.29 -8.54
C GLU A 77 -9.81 17.08 -8.48
N ALA A 78 -10.45 16.77 -9.60
CA ALA A 78 -11.87 16.47 -9.68
C ALA A 78 -12.24 15.25 -8.82
N GLU A 79 -11.52 14.12 -8.99
CA GLU A 79 -11.77 12.92 -8.18
C GLU A 79 -11.53 13.19 -6.68
N ALA A 80 -10.50 13.94 -6.32
CA ALA A 80 -10.26 14.31 -4.94
C ALA A 80 -11.40 15.16 -4.34
N ARG A 81 -11.95 16.09 -5.13
CA ARG A 81 -13.15 16.89 -4.78
C ARG A 81 -14.40 16.03 -4.66
N ASP A 82 -14.60 15.05 -5.54
CA ASP A 82 -15.74 14.14 -5.50
C ASP A 82 -15.71 13.28 -4.24
N ILE A 83 -14.54 12.72 -3.90
CA ILE A 83 -14.35 11.96 -2.66
C ILE A 83 -14.59 12.85 -1.45
N ALA A 84 -14.03 14.07 -1.43
CA ALA A 84 -14.27 15.03 -0.35
C ALA A 84 -15.78 15.32 -0.21
N THR A 85 -16.47 15.60 -1.31
CA THR A 85 -17.91 15.87 -1.35
C THR A 85 -18.71 14.71 -0.77
N TYR A 86 -18.38 13.47 -1.16
CA TYR A 86 -18.98 12.28 -0.58
C TYR A 86 -18.74 12.20 0.94
N LEU A 87 -17.51 12.39 1.41
CA LEU A 87 -17.21 12.39 2.85
C LEU A 87 -17.98 13.48 3.62
N PHE A 88 -18.19 14.65 3.02
CA PHE A 88 -19.00 15.73 3.59
C PHE A 88 -20.51 15.41 3.56
N SER A 89 -21.00 14.73 2.53
CA SER A 89 -22.39 14.27 2.47
C SER A 89 -22.73 13.26 3.57
N LEU A 90 -21.71 12.55 4.07
CA LEU A 90 -21.88 11.66 5.21
C LEU A 90 -21.99 12.43 6.53
N SER A 91 -21.51 13.68 6.61
CA SER A 91 -21.63 14.56 7.78
C SER A 91 -22.94 15.32 7.83
N SER A 92 -23.35 15.67 9.04
CA SER A 92 -24.50 16.56 9.25
C SER A 92 -24.07 18.03 9.10
N PRO A 93 -24.94 18.92 8.60
CA PRO A 93 -24.64 20.36 8.57
C PRO A 93 -24.36 20.86 9.98
N GLN A 94 -23.14 21.35 10.23
CA GLN A 94 -22.79 21.92 11.51
C GLN A 94 -23.14 23.42 11.53
N SER A 95 -23.98 23.79 12.49
CA SER A 95 -24.01 25.14 13.03
C SER A 95 -23.05 25.17 14.21
N TYR A 96 -21.99 25.95 14.08
CA TYR A 96 -21.10 26.23 15.21
C TYR A 96 -21.70 27.40 15.99
N ALA A 97 -21.81 27.25 17.31
CA ALA A 97 -22.10 28.38 18.17
C ALA A 97 -20.94 29.39 18.11
N ASP A 98 -21.22 30.62 18.52
CA ASP A 98 -20.17 31.63 18.67
C ASP A 98 -19.01 31.07 19.52
N ALA A 99 -17.80 31.15 18.97
CA ALA A 99 -16.59 30.60 19.56
C ALA A 99 -15.54 31.69 19.79
N SER A 100 -15.96 32.93 19.99
CA SER A 100 -15.07 34.08 20.26
C SER A 100 -14.13 33.85 21.44
N PHE A 101 -14.53 33.02 22.40
CA PHE A 101 -13.70 32.58 23.52
C PHE A 101 -12.43 31.80 23.09
N MET A 102 -12.34 31.29 21.85
CA MET A 102 -11.16 30.58 21.36
C MET A 102 -9.92 31.48 21.21
N ASP A 103 -10.12 32.80 21.08
CA ASP A 103 -9.03 33.78 20.99
C ASP A 103 -8.57 34.28 22.36
N ASP A 104 -9.22 33.87 23.45
CA ASP A 104 -8.83 34.22 24.82
C ASP A 104 -7.49 33.55 25.18
N SER A 105 -6.47 34.38 25.43
CA SER A 105 -5.12 33.93 25.75
C SER A 105 -5.05 33.10 27.04
N SER A 106 -5.91 33.38 28.03
CA SER A 106 -5.97 32.64 29.28
C SER A 106 -6.56 31.24 29.09
N LEU A 107 -7.59 31.11 28.25
CA LEU A 107 -8.18 29.83 27.88
C LEU A 107 -7.21 29.02 27.01
N LYS A 108 -6.49 29.68 26.12
CA LYS A 108 -5.41 29.06 25.32
C LYS A 108 -4.33 28.48 26.21
N GLU A 109 -3.83 29.22 27.21
CA GLU A 109 -2.80 28.72 28.11
C GLU A 109 -3.32 27.60 29.02
N LYS A 110 -4.57 27.71 29.50
CA LYS A 110 -5.23 26.62 30.24
C LYS A 110 -5.36 25.36 29.38
N GLY A 111 -5.77 25.50 28.13
CA GLY A 111 -5.82 24.42 27.15
C GLY A 111 -4.43 23.83 26.88
N ARG A 112 -3.40 24.67 26.82
CA ARG A 112 -2.00 24.25 26.69
C ARG A 112 -1.59 23.34 27.85
N GLY A 113 -1.90 23.75 29.08
CA GLY A 113 -1.69 22.94 30.28
C GLY A 113 -2.41 21.59 30.23
N LEU A 114 -3.66 21.55 29.77
CA LEU A 114 -4.43 20.31 29.61
C LEU A 114 -3.83 19.37 28.56
N ILE A 115 -3.32 19.88 27.43
CA ILE A 115 -2.65 19.07 26.41
C ILE A 115 -1.43 18.35 26.99
N LYS A 116 -0.60 19.06 27.77
CA LYS A 116 0.54 18.43 28.48
C LYS A 116 0.05 17.40 29.49
N GLN A 117 -0.93 17.80 30.30
CA GLN A 117 -1.42 16.98 31.38
C GLN A 117 -2.03 15.66 30.88
N TYR A 118 -2.80 15.68 29.79
CA TYR A 118 -3.36 14.47 29.18
C TYR A 118 -2.43 13.84 28.15
N GLY A 119 -1.22 14.38 27.95
CA GLY A 119 -0.21 13.84 27.05
C GLY A 119 -0.72 13.61 25.63
N CYS A 120 -1.59 14.49 25.12
CA CYS A 120 -2.20 14.33 23.79
C CYS A 120 -1.13 14.26 22.69
N ALA A 121 -0.03 14.98 22.87
CA ALA A 121 1.14 14.97 22.00
C ALA A 121 1.83 13.59 21.91
N GLY A 122 1.55 12.68 22.85
CA GLY A 122 2.07 11.32 22.83
C GLY A 122 1.52 10.45 21.69
N CYS A 123 0.34 10.81 21.17
CA CYS A 123 -0.32 10.09 20.06
C CYS A 123 -0.67 10.99 18.87
N HIS A 124 -0.84 12.30 19.08
CA HIS A 124 -1.17 13.27 18.04
C HIS A 124 -0.01 14.24 17.81
N GLU A 125 0.22 14.60 16.55
CA GLU A 125 1.12 15.72 16.22
C GLU A 125 0.41 17.03 16.53
N ILE A 126 0.92 17.77 17.53
CA ILE A 126 0.35 19.06 17.96
C ILE A 126 1.48 20.09 17.96
N SER A 127 1.28 21.18 17.21
CA SER A 127 2.28 22.24 17.10
C SER A 127 2.61 22.86 18.46
N GLY A 128 3.90 22.97 18.78
CA GLY A 128 4.41 23.50 20.05
C GLY A 128 4.50 22.47 21.20
N PHE A 129 4.29 21.19 20.91
CA PHE A 129 4.40 20.05 21.85
C PHE A 129 5.18 18.86 21.27
N GLU A 130 5.97 19.07 20.21
CA GLU A 130 6.65 18.02 19.45
C GLU A 130 7.70 17.27 20.27
N GLU A 131 8.20 17.87 21.35
CA GLU A 131 9.17 17.28 22.28
C GLU A 131 8.53 16.73 23.57
N GLU A 132 7.21 16.82 23.73
CA GLU A 132 6.55 16.26 24.91
C GLU A 132 6.67 14.74 24.91
N GLN A 133 6.90 14.18 26.10
CA GLN A 133 7.00 12.73 26.25
C GLN A 133 5.63 12.07 26.03
N ARG A 134 5.66 10.83 25.51
CA ARG A 134 4.45 10.03 25.36
C ARG A 134 3.86 9.72 26.73
N ILE A 135 2.52 9.73 26.82
CA ILE A 135 1.79 9.46 28.06
C ILE A 135 2.00 8.03 28.61
N GLY A 136 2.38 7.09 27.74
CA GLY A 136 2.60 5.69 28.09
C GLY A 136 4.08 5.35 28.19
N LYS A 137 4.40 4.41 29.09
CA LYS A 137 5.71 3.76 29.14
C LYS A 137 5.95 2.98 27.85
N GLU A 138 7.19 2.98 27.38
CA GLU A 138 7.63 2.13 26.28
C GLU A 138 7.53 0.66 26.70
N LEU A 139 6.88 -0.19 25.89
CA LEU A 139 6.52 -1.55 26.29
C LEU A 139 7.48 -2.63 25.79
N THR A 140 8.42 -2.33 24.90
CA THR A 140 9.33 -3.30 24.24
C THR A 140 10.17 -4.09 25.23
N VAL A 141 10.47 -3.49 26.39
CA VAL A 141 11.25 -4.12 27.47
C VAL A 141 10.46 -4.24 28.77
N GLU A 142 9.13 -4.06 28.74
CA GLU A 142 8.35 -4.04 29.98
C GLU A 142 8.42 -5.35 30.75
N GLY A 143 8.40 -6.48 30.05
CA GLY A 143 8.54 -7.81 30.64
C GLY A 143 9.90 -8.06 31.31
N ALA A 144 10.92 -7.27 30.96
CA ALA A 144 12.25 -7.31 31.57
C ALA A 144 12.35 -6.55 32.88
N THR A 145 11.36 -5.70 33.19
CA THR A 145 11.41 -4.81 34.37
C THR A 145 11.53 -5.66 35.63
N PRO A 146 12.58 -5.52 36.47
CA PRO A 146 12.66 -6.23 37.75
C PRO A 146 11.38 -6.06 38.58
N ILE A 147 10.97 -7.10 39.30
CA ILE A 147 9.69 -7.08 40.03
C ILE A 147 9.63 -5.94 41.06
N GLU A 148 10.76 -5.58 41.64
CA GLU A 148 10.91 -4.48 42.60
C GLU A 148 10.69 -3.10 41.95
N ARG A 149 10.79 -3.02 40.62
CA ARG A 149 10.49 -1.83 39.83
C ARG A 149 9.07 -1.82 39.26
N LEU A 150 8.28 -2.87 39.48
CA LEU A 150 6.85 -2.86 39.21
C LEU A 150 6.13 -2.26 40.42
N ASP A 151 5.48 -1.11 40.24
CA ASP A 151 4.73 -0.45 41.31
C ASP A 151 3.37 -1.13 41.53
N PHE A 152 3.33 -2.08 42.47
CA PHE A 152 2.09 -2.70 42.95
C PHE A 152 1.24 -1.76 43.82
N ALA A 153 1.65 -0.51 44.03
CA ALA A 153 0.92 0.48 44.81
C ALA A 153 0.64 -0.02 46.24
N LEU A 154 -0.59 0.17 46.73
CA LEU A 154 -1.04 -0.33 48.02
C LEU A 154 -1.43 -1.82 47.99
N GLN A 155 -1.28 -2.50 46.84
CA GLN A 155 -1.68 -3.90 46.66
C GLN A 155 -0.54 -4.90 46.94
N THR A 156 0.67 -4.45 47.28
CA THR A 156 1.83 -5.34 47.50
C THR A 156 1.54 -6.46 48.48
N LYS A 157 1.01 -6.15 49.67
CA LYS A 157 0.68 -7.18 50.68
C LYS A 157 -0.42 -8.12 50.21
N HIS A 158 -1.47 -7.59 49.58
CA HIS A 158 -2.52 -8.42 49.00
C HIS A 158 -1.97 -9.37 47.93
N ALA A 159 -1.00 -8.92 47.13
CA ALA A 159 -0.32 -9.73 46.13
C ALA A 159 0.51 -10.87 46.72
N GLU A 160 1.24 -10.60 47.80
CA GLU A 160 2.02 -11.60 48.54
C GLU A 160 1.13 -12.63 49.25
N GLU A 161 -0.01 -12.19 49.79
CA GLU A 161 -0.95 -13.04 50.54
C GLU A 161 -1.97 -13.78 49.67
N GLY A 162 -2.01 -13.51 48.36
CA GLY A 162 -2.95 -14.12 47.41
C GLY A 162 -4.37 -13.54 47.48
N VAL A 163 -4.56 -12.34 48.04
CA VAL A 163 -5.85 -11.65 48.07
C VAL A 163 -6.03 -10.91 46.74
N ASP A 164 -7.02 -11.30 45.94
CA ASP A 164 -7.28 -10.65 44.64
C ASP A 164 -8.29 -9.50 44.77
N PRO A 165 -7.90 -8.24 44.51
CA PRO A 165 -8.83 -7.10 44.52
C PRO A 165 -9.92 -7.18 43.43
N LEU A 166 -9.78 -8.08 42.46
CA LEU A 166 -10.77 -8.33 41.42
C LEU A 166 -11.76 -9.46 41.77
N SER A 167 -11.54 -10.19 42.86
CA SER A 167 -12.43 -11.26 43.29
C SER A 167 -13.80 -10.73 43.68
N LEU A 168 -14.87 -11.43 43.25
CA LEU A 168 -16.24 -11.15 43.69
C LEU A 168 -16.49 -11.58 45.14
N ARG A 169 -15.54 -12.31 45.75
CA ARG A 169 -15.54 -12.75 47.14
C ARG A 169 -14.23 -12.29 47.79
N PRO A 170 -14.21 -11.11 48.43
CA PRO A 170 -12.98 -10.49 48.95
C PRO A 170 -12.26 -11.34 50.01
N ASP A 171 -13.03 -12.15 50.74
CA ASP A 171 -12.53 -13.02 51.82
C ASP A 171 -11.94 -14.35 51.31
N GLU A 172 -12.11 -14.66 50.01
CA GLU A 172 -11.61 -15.88 49.38
C GLU A 172 -10.22 -15.60 48.79
N LYS A 173 -9.18 -16.17 49.42
CA LYS A 173 -7.81 -16.11 48.89
C LYS A 173 -7.71 -16.91 47.60
N GLU A 174 -7.03 -16.38 46.59
CA GLU A 174 -6.58 -17.22 45.48
C GLU A 174 -5.66 -18.33 46.02
N GLU A 175 -5.70 -19.52 45.41
CA GLU A 175 -4.81 -20.63 45.79
C GLU A 175 -3.31 -20.26 45.70
N LYS A 176 -2.94 -19.19 44.99
CA LYS A 176 -1.54 -18.80 44.74
C LYS A 176 -1.32 -17.28 44.86
N PRO A 177 -0.21 -16.84 45.49
CA PRO A 177 0.22 -15.44 45.46
C PRO A 177 0.39 -14.91 44.03
N TRP A 178 0.09 -13.63 43.85
CA TRP A 178 0.18 -12.95 42.55
C TRP A 178 1.25 -11.86 42.48
N TYR A 179 2.13 -11.79 43.49
CA TYR A 179 3.35 -10.97 43.46
C TYR A 179 4.38 -11.53 42.45
N ASN A 180 4.10 -11.35 41.16
CA ASN A 180 4.94 -11.72 40.02
C ASN A 180 4.52 -10.91 38.77
N HIS A 181 5.34 -10.92 37.72
CA HIS A 181 5.06 -10.19 36.47
C HIS A 181 3.71 -10.53 35.86
N LYS A 182 3.35 -11.82 35.83
CA LYS A 182 2.08 -12.28 35.26
C LYS A 182 0.91 -11.67 36.04
N GLY A 183 0.94 -11.79 37.37
CA GLY A 183 -0.09 -11.27 38.26
C GLY A 183 -0.23 -9.75 38.17
N PHE A 184 0.90 -9.02 38.07
CA PHE A 184 0.92 -7.59 37.85
C PHE A 184 0.22 -7.21 36.53
N PHE A 185 0.68 -7.77 35.40
CA PHE A 185 0.15 -7.41 34.08
C PHE A 185 -1.30 -7.82 33.90
N GLU A 186 -1.72 -9.02 34.32
CA GLU A 186 -3.11 -9.47 34.21
C GLU A 186 -4.08 -8.53 34.92
N ARG A 187 -3.73 -8.06 36.12
CA ARG A 187 -4.56 -7.12 36.87
C ARG A 187 -4.48 -5.71 36.30
N LYS A 188 -3.30 -5.28 35.87
CA LYS A 188 -3.09 -3.97 35.24
C LYS A 188 -3.89 -3.82 33.95
N ILE A 189 -3.97 -4.85 33.10
CA ILE A 189 -4.79 -4.81 31.88
C ILE A 189 -6.27 -5.10 32.13
N THR A 190 -6.62 -5.76 33.23
CA THR A 190 -8.03 -6.03 33.57
C THR A 190 -8.71 -4.81 34.16
N ARG A 191 -8.11 -4.22 35.20
CA ARG A 191 -8.65 -3.03 35.87
C ARG A 191 -7.49 -2.20 36.43
N PRO A 192 -6.89 -1.30 35.62
CA PRO A 192 -5.74 -0.50 36.04
C PRO A 192 -5.99 0.36 37.29
N SER A 193 -7.24 0.74 37.53
CA SER A 193 -7.68 1.60 38.64
C SER A 193 -7.40 1.02 40.03
N ILE A 194 -7.23 -0.30 40.18
CA ILE A 194 -6.91 -0.93 41.48
C ILE A 194 -5.61 -0.42 42.13
N TYR A 195 -4.69 0.09 41.31
CA TYR A 195 -3.39 0.60 41.76
C TYR A 195 -3.46 2.06 42.26
N ASP A 196 -4.63 2.69 42.15
CA ASP A 196 -4.95 3.98 42.77
C ASP A 196 -5.91 3.85 43.96
N GLU A 197 -6.51 2.68 44.18
CA GLU A 197 -7.39 2.43 45.33
C GLU A 197 -6.66 2.72 46.65
N GLY A 198 -7.31 3.48 47.54
CA GLY A 198 -6.77 3.87 48.84
C GLY A 198 -5.70 4.98 48.80
N LYS A 199 -5.27 5.45 47.62
CA LYS A 199 -4.33 6.58 47.50
C LYS A 199 -5.09 7.91 47.45
N GLU A 200 -4.68 8.87 48.29
CA GLU A 200 -5.12 10.25 48.15
C GLU A 200 -4.31 10.91 47.03
N LYS A 201 -4.95 11.06 45.86
CA LYS A 201 -4.38 11.74 44.68
C LYS A 201 -5.34 12.80 44.17
N ASP A 202 -4.78 13.92 43.73
CA ASP A 202 -5.54 14.86 42.90
C ASP A 202 -6.09 14.09 41.69
N PRO A 203 -7.34 14.35 41.26
CA PRO A 203 -7.94 13.70 40.09
C PRO A 203 -7.04 13.68 38.84
N LYS A 204 -6.15 14.67 38.70
CA LYS A 204 -5.22 14.84 37.57
C LYS A 204 -4.03 13.87 37.58
N ASP A 205 -3.68 13.33 38.74
CA ASP A 205 -2.51 12.46 38.96
C ASP A 205 -2.88 10.97 39.10
N ARG A 206 -4.16 10.66 38.92
CA ARG A 206 -4.65 9.28 38.80
C ARG A 206 -4.12 8.63 37.53
N LEU A 207 -4.05 7.30 37.55
CA LEU A 207 -3.66 6.47 36.43
C LEU A 207 -4.53 6.79 35.22
N ARG A 208 -3.84 7.06 34.12
CA ARG A 208 -4.46 7.48 32.85
C ARG A 208 -4.79 6.32 31.94
N MET A 209 -4.37 5.10 32.31
CA MET A 209 -4.68 3.89 31.56
C MET A 209 -6.19 3.63 31.66
N PRO A 210 -6.92 3.60 30.52
CA PRO A 210 -8.35 3.33 30.54
C PRO A 210 -8.60 1.87 30.94
N GLU A 211 -9.82 1.57 31.41
CA GLU A 211 -10.26 0.18 31.62
C GLU A 211 -10.64 -0.44 30.26
N PRO A 212 -9.80 -1.31 29.68
CA PRO A 212 -10.06 -1.83 28.34
C PRO A 212 -11.04 -3.01 28.40
N TYR A 213 -11.97 -3.06 27.46
CA TYR A 213 -12.80 -4.26 27.29
C TYR A 213 -11.98 -5.37 26.62
N LEU A 214 -11.57 -6.37 27.39
CA LEU A 214 -10.80 -7.51 26.92
C LEU A 214 -11.46 -8.84 27.29
N THR A 215 -11.66 -9.70 26.29
CA THR A 215 -12.08 -11.09 26.55
C THR A 215 -10.98 -11.83 27.32
N PRO A 216 -11.29 -12.94 28.04
CA PRO A 216 -10.26 -13.73 28.71
C PRO A 216 -9.12 -14.15 27.78
N GLN A 217 -9.43 -14.56 26.55
CA GLN A 217 -8.44 -14.93 25.54
C GLN A 217 -7.53 -13.75 25.17
N TRP A 218 -8.09 -12.56 24.99
CA TRP A 218 -7.30 -11.36 24.66
C TRP A 218 -6.42 -10.91 25.82
N ARG A 219 -6.91 -11.02 27.07
CA ARG A 219 -6.09 -10.76 28.25
C ARG A 219 -4.91 -11.69 28.32
N THR A 220 -5.12 -13.00 28.19
CA THR A 220 -4.03 -13.98 28.19
C THR A 220 -3.04 -13.71 27.05
N ALA A 221 -3.52 -13.41 25.83
CA ALA A 221 -2.65 -13.10 24.70
C ALA A 221 -1.81 -11.84 24.96
N LEU A 222 -2.43 -10.76 25.47
CA LEU A 222 -1.74 -9.51 25.75
C LEU A 222 -0.76 -9.63 26.91
N THR A 223 -1.12 -10.31 28.00
CA THR A 223 -0.20 -10.62 29.10
C THR A 223 0.98 -11.45 28.58
N THR A 224 0.73 -12.48 27.75
CA THR A 224 1.79 -13.31 27.17
C THR A 224 2.74 -12.47 26.31
N PHE A 225 2.18 -11.56 25.49
CA PHE A 225 2.95 -10.62 24.70
C PHE A 225 3.81 -9.69 25.58
N LEU A 226 3.24 -9.10 26.64
CA LEU A 226 3.95 -8.21 27.56
C LEU A 226 5.04 -8.95 28.34
N LEU A 227 4.78 -10.18 28.79
CA LEU A 227 5.78 -11.05 29.42
C LEU A 227 6.92 -11.39 28.46
N GLY A 228 6.63 -11.54 27.16
CA GLY A 228 7.64 -11.74 26.12
C GLY A 228 8.31 -10.45 25.64
N SER A 229 7.86 -9.27 26.11
CA SER A 229 8.42 -7.97 25.71
C SER A 229 9.63 -7.65 26.59
N VAL A 230 10.70 -8.42 26.39
CA VAL A 230 11.92 -8.37 27.20
C VAL A 230 13.07 -7.66 26.48
N GLY A 231 12.86 -7.22 25.23
CA GLY A 231 13.93 -6.71 24.36
C GLY A 231 15.03 -7.73 24.07
N ALA A 232 16.11 -7.27 23.43
CA ALA A 232 17.28 -8.11 23.11
C ALA A 232 18.16 -8.43 24.34
N GLU A 233 18.06 -7.64 25.41
CA GLU A 233 18.92 -7.71 26.59
C GLU A 233 18.19 -8.10 27.89
N GLY A 234 16.86 -8.03 27.92
CA GLY A 234 16.12 -7.91 29.17
C GLY A 234 15.44 -9.17 29.69
N ALA A 235 15.69 -10.33 29.11
CA ALA A 235 15.35 -11.55 29.81
C ALA A 235 16.62 -12.19 30.34
N ASN A 236 16.52 -12.77 31.53
CA ASN A 236 17.39 -13.88 31.96
C ASN A 236 17.19 -15.12 31.06
N VAL A 237 16.91 -14.92 29.78
CA VAL A 237 16.80 -15.88 28.68
C VAL A 237 18.10 -15.68 27.92
N PRO A 238 19.02 -16.67 27.98
CA PRO A 238 20.25 -16.62 27.22
C PRO A 238 20.00 -16.18 25.78
N SER A 239 20.90 -15.36 25.21
CA SER A 239 20.83 -14.93 23.80
C SER A 239 20.67 -16.09 22.82
N THR A 240 21.05 -17.30 23.22
CA THR A 240 20.84 -18.57 22.47
C THR A 240 19.38 -18.99 22.32
N LEU A 241 18.46 -18.50 23.15
CA LEU A 241 17.02 -18.79 23.09
C LEU A 241 16.25 -17.76 22.25
N PHE A 242 16.85 -16.60 21.96
CA PHE A 242 16.31 -15.69 20.97
C PHE A 242 16.58 -16.24 19.57
N TYR A 243 15.52 -16.45 18.80
CA TYR A 243 15.66 -16.84 17.40
C TYR A 243 16.05 -15.62 16.56
N ASN A 244 17.34 -15.29 16.59
CA ASN A 244 17.97 -14.40 15.63
C ASN A 244 18.54 -15.29 14.51
N PRO A 245 17.86 -15.39 13.36
CA PRO A 245 18.35 -16.20 12.27
C PRO A 245 19.75 -15.74 11.89
N GLN A 246 20.73 -16.63 12.01
CA GLN A 246 22.10 -16.39 11.54
C GLN A 246 22.16 -16.37 10.01
N ASP A 247 21.14 -16.91 9.33
CA ASP A 247 21.04 -16.82 7.88
C ASP A 247 20.39 -15.51 7.46
N GLN A 248 21.12 -14.76 6.63
CA GLN A 248 20.69 -13.47 6.07
C GLN A 248 19.29 -13.57 5.44
N ARG A 249 18.98 -14.68 4.77
CA ARG A 249 17.71 -14.89 4.08
C ARG A 249 16.52 -14.82 5.05
N ARG A 250 16.54 -15.52 6.18
CA ARG A 250 15.43 -15.43 7.16
C ARG A 250 15.38 -14.07 7.85
N GLN A 251 16.51 -13.41 8.05
CA GLN A 251 16.53 -12.04 8.56
C GLN A 251 15.85 -11.06 7.58
N ASP A 252 16.13 -11.16 6.28
CA ASP A 252 15.48 -10.35 5.25
C ASP A 252 13.97 -10.62 5.19
N ILE A 253 13.55 -11.88 5.37
CA ILE A 253 12.13 -12.25 5.48
C ILE A 253 11.49 -11.56 6.69
N GLN A 254 12.10 -11.62 7.87
CA GLN A 254 11.58 -11.00 9.09
C GLN A 254 11.49 -9.47 8.95
N ASN A 255 12.54 -8.82 8.44
CA ASN A 255 12.58 -7.37 8.24
C ASN A 255 11.52 -6.91 7.22
N GLY A 256 11.35 -7.63 6.12
CA GLY A 256 10.34 -7.31 5.12
C GLY A 256 8.92 -7.40 5.65
N TRP A 257 8.62 -8.35 6.54
CA TRP A 257 7.29 -8.47 7.14
C TRP A 257 6.84 -7.21 7.90
N TRP A 258 7.77 -6.46 8.50
CA TRP A 258 7.45 -5.18 9.12
C TRP A 258 6.96 -4.16 8.11
N VAL A 259 7.63 -4.05 6.96
CA VAL A 259 7.25 -3.11 5.88
C VAL A 259 5.94 -3.54 5.23
N ILE A 260 5.78 -4.84 4.94
CA ILE A 260 4.54 -5.42 4.38
C ILE A 260 3.33 -5.11 5.27
N LYS A 261 3.48 -5.24 6.59
CA LYS A 261 2.40 -4.93 7.55
C LYS A 261 2.17 -3.43 7.68
N LYS A 262 3.23 -2.62 7.77
CA LYS A 262 3.16 -1.15 7.91
C LYS A 262 2.33 -0.51 6.79
N TYR A 263 2.53 -0.95 5.55
CA TYR A 263 1.82 -0.41 4.38
C TYR A 263 0.62 -1.26 3.93
N ASN A 264 0.23 -2.25 4.74
CA ASN A 264 -0.91 -3.14 4.49
C ASN A 264 -0.91 -3.75 3.08
N CYS A 265 0.24 -4.24 2.60
CA CYS A 265 0.34 -4.81 1.25
C CYS A 265 -0.60 -6.03 1.09
N MET A 266 -0.85 -6.75 2.18
CA MET A 266 -1.78 -7.89 2.26
C MET A 266 -3.26 -7.52 2.05
N GLY A 267 -3.63 -6.25 2.20
CA GLY A 267 -4.99 -5.79 1.92
C GLY A 267 -5.35 -5.92 0.43
N CYS A 268 -4.36 -5.82 -0.45
CA CYS A 268 -4.52 -5.95 -1.90
C CYS A 268 -3.88 -7.23 -2.46
N HIS A 269 -2.66 -7.55 -2.01
CA HIS A 269 -1.84 -8.64 -2.56
C HIS A 269 -1.88 -9.90 -1.70
N GLN A 270 -1.68 -11.04 -2.36
CA GLN A 270 -1.40 -12.32 -1.69
C GLN A 270 0.12 -12.47 -1.52
N LEU A 271 0.58 -12.77 -0.32
CA LEU A 271 1.98 -13.07 0.00
C LEU A 271 2.17 -14.48 0.55
N GLN A 272 1.10 -15.10 1.04
CA GLN A 272 1.09 -16.48 1.52
C GLN A 272 0.11 -17.33 0.71
N VAL A 273 0.40 -18.62 0.60
CA VAL A 273 -0.49 -19.58 -0.06
C VAL A 273 -1.82 -19.65 0.71
N GLY A 274 -2.94 -19.56 -0.02
CA GLY A 274 -4.28 -19.58 0.57
C GLY A 274 -4.72 -18.27 1.24
N GLN A 275 -3.86 -17.25 1.32
CA GLN A 275 -4.22 -15.93 1.84
C GLN A 275 -5.29 -15.28 0.94
N ARG A 276 -6.36 -14.76 1.55
CA ARG A 276 -7.31 -13.88 0.85
C ARG A 276 -7.00 -12.42 1.15
N SER A 277 -7.14 -11.57 0.15
CA SER A 277 -7.09 -10.11 0.33
C SER A 277 -8.49 -9.53 0.22
N VAL A 278 -8.73 -8.39 0.86
CA VAL A 278 -10.04 -7.70 0.84
C VAL A 278 -10.44 -7.34 -0.60
N VAL A 279 -9.45 -7.01 -1.45
CA VAL A 279 -9.68 -6.66 -2.85
C VAL A 279 -10.25 -7.83 -3.65
N MET A 280 -9.87 -9.07 -3.33
CA MET A 280 -10.39 -10.26 -4.02
C MET A 280 -11.89 -10.49 -3.83
N ASP A 281 -12.45 -9.98 -2.73
CA ASP A 281 -13.85 -10.14 -2.38
C ASP A 281 -14.73 -9.00 -2.92
N LEU A 282 -14.14 -8.01 -3.61
CA LEU A 282 -14.90 -6.91 -4.19
C LEU A 282 -15.75 -7.39 -5.38
N PRO A 283 -17.03 -6.98 -5.47
CA PRO A 283 -17.93 -7.40 -6.55
C PRO A 283 -17.41 -7.13 -7.96
N ILE A 284 -16.61 -6.08 -8.13
CA ILE A 284 -16.03 -5.71 -9.43
C ILE A 284 -15.11 -6.79 -10.02
N PHE A 285 -14.57 -7.69 -9.20
CA PHE A 285 -13.67 -8.78 -9.61
C PHE A 285 -14.33 -10.16 -9.61
N ALA A 286 -15.64 -10.26 -9.39
CA ALA A 286 -16.35 -11.54 -9.37
C ALA A 286 -16.14 -12.33 -10.69
N GLU A 287 -16.21 -11.61 -11.82
CA GLU A 287 -16.09 -12.16 -13.17
C GLU A 287 -14.77 -11.83 -13.89
N THR A 288 -13.88 -11.03 -13.27
CA THR A 288 -12.63 -10.51 -13.90
C THR A 288 -11.40 -10.78 -13.03
N LYS A 289 -11.21 -12.04 -12.64
CA LYS A 289 -10.14 -12.46 -11.71
C LYS A 289 -8.74 -12.17 -12.26
N GLU A 290 -8.58 -12.13 -13.58
CA GLU A 290 -7.35 -11.79 -14.28
C GLU A 290 -6.89 -10.33 -14.07
N LEU A 291 -7.81 -9.45 -13.63
CA LEU A 291 -7.52 -8.04 -13.34
C LEU A 291 -7.11 -7.78 -11.88
N LEU A 292 -7.05 -8.84 -11.06
CA LEU A 292 -6.66 -8.74 -9.66
C LEU A 292 -5.21 -8.24 -9.49
N PRO A 293 -4.87 -7.66 -8.31
CA PRO A 293 -3.49 -7.44 -7.92
C PRO A 293 -2.68 -8.75 -8.03
N PRO A 294 -1.40 -8.67 -8.46
CA PRO A 294 -0.59 -9.87 -8.62
C PRO A 294 -0.32 -10.53 -7.28
N ASN A 295 -0.24 -11.86 -7.30
CA ASN A 295 0.32 -12.64 -6.21
C ASN A 295 1.83 -12.35 -6.11
N LEU A 296 2.30 -12.02 -4.91
CA LEU A 296 3.68 -11.61 -4.64
C LEU A 296 4.52 -12.70 -3.97
N SER A 297 3.96 -13.89 -3.69
CA SER A 297 4.66 -15.00 -3.02
C SER A 297 5.93 -15.46 -3.75
N SER A 298 5.98 -15.30 -5.07
CA SER A 298 7.14 -15.65 -5.92
C SER A 298 7.71 -14.45 -6.69
N GLU A 299 7.45 -13.21 -6.24
CA GLU A 299 7.81 -12.02 -7.02
C GLU A 299 9.33 -11.90 -7.21
N GLY A 300 10.14 -12.30 -6.23
CA GLY A 300 11.60 -12.26 -6.36
C GLY A 300 12.15 -13.20 -7.44
N ALA A 301 11.50 -14.33 -7.72
CA ALA A 301 11.87 -15.19 -8.84
C ALA A 301 11.39 -14.63 -10.19
N ARG A 302 10.37 -13.77 -10.18
CA ARG A 302 9.73 -13.24 -11.37
C ARG A 302 10.46 -12.05 -11.97
N VAL A 303 10.78 -11.07 -11.14
CA VAL A 303 11.24 -9.77 -11.62
C VAL A 303 12.69 -9.48 -11.27
N ASP A 304 13.32 -8.67 -12.10
CA ASP A 304 14.64 -8.11 -11.84
C ASP A 304 14.59 -7.20 -10.59
N PRO A 305 15.50 -7.35 -9.60
CA PRO A 305 15.51 -6.56 -8.38
C PRO A 305 15.66 -5.06 -8.60
N ALA A 306 16.48 -4.63 -9.57
CA ALA A 306 16.67 -3.22 -9.88
C ALA A 306 15.42 -2.64 -10.55
N TRP A 307 14.72 -3.43 -11.35
CA TRP A 307 13.40 -3.05 -11.87
C TRP A 307 12.36 -2.96 -10.76
N LEU A 308 12.31 -3.93 -9.83
CA LEU A 308 11.35 -3.95 -8.74
C LEU A 308 11.52 -2.74 -7.82
N LEU A 309 12.76 -2.37 -7.50
CA LEU A 309 13.07 -1.15 -6.76
C LEU A 309 12.50 0.09 -7.45
N ARG A 310 12.74 0.22 -8.77
CA ARG A 310 12.24 1.32 -9.60
C ARG A 310 10.72 1.39 -9.63
N PHE A 311 10.06 0.24 -9.71
CA PHE A 311 8.60 0.11 -9.73
C PHE A 311 7.96 0.41 -8.37
N LEU A 312 8.52 -0.09 -7.26
CA LEU A 312 8.02 0.21 -5.92
C LEU A 312 8.14 1.68 -5.57
N HIS A 313 9.18 2.35 -6.07
CA HIS A 313 9.34 3.79 -5.95
C HIS A 313 8.30 4.56 -6.78
N ASP A 314 7.98 4.11 -7.98
CA ASP A 314 6.98 4.73 -8.85
C ASP A 314 6.26 3.68 -9.71
N PRO A 315 5.07 3.22 -9.25
CA PRO A 315 4.30 2.22 -9.98
C PRO A 315 3.71 2.73 -11.30
N SER A 316 3.66 4.05 -11.52
CA SER A 316 3.14 4.63 -12.76
C SER A 316 4.10 4.46 -13.93
N LEU A 317 5.39 4.28 -13.63
CA LEU A 317 6.49 4.25 -14.60
C LEU A 317 6.41 5.40 -15.60
N SER A 318 5.93 6.56 -15.16
CA SER A 318 5.64 7.65 -16.08
C SER A 318 6.90 8.27 -16.68
N GLY A 319 8.04 8.08 -16.00
CA GLY A 319 9.30 8.73 -16.33
C GLY A 319 9.36 10.17 -15.81
N ASP A 320 8.26 10.68 -15.24
CA ASP A 320 8.16 11.99 -14.59
C ASP A 320 8.82 11.93 -13.21
N LYS A 321 10.07 11.50 -13.16
CA LYS A 321 10.87 11.47 -11.94
C LYS A 321 11.78 12.67 -11.94
N THR A 322 11.90 13.31 -10.78
CA THR A 322 12.89 14.37 -10.64
C THR A 322 14.30 13.78 -10.77
N PRO A 323 15.31 14.57 -11.19
CA PRO A 323 16.69 14.11 -11.30
C PRO A 323 17.24 13.48 -10.01
N ALA A 324 16.80 13.93 -8.82
CA ALA A 324 17.21 13.38 -7.53
C ALA A 324 16.66 11.97 -7.25
N GLN A 325 15.39 11.71 -7.61
CA GLN A 325 14.81 10.36 -7.54
C GLN A 325 15.54 9.41 -8.49
N THR A 326 15.91 9.90 -9.67
CA THR A 326 16.69 9.14 -10.65
C THR A 326 18.10 8.85 -10.13
N GLN A 327 18.77 9.81 -9.50
CA GLN A 327 20.11 9.64 -8.90
C GLN A 327 20.10 8.73 -7.67
N GLN A 328 19.12 8.85 -6.78
CA GLN A 328 18.99 7.94 -5.63
C GLN A 328 18.75 6.50 -6.09
N ILE A 329 17.88 6.30 -7.08
CA ILE A 329 17.66 4.99 -7.69
C ILE A 329 18.93 4.48 -8.39
N ALA A 330 19.63 5.32 -9.15
CA ALA A 330 20.88 4.95 -9.82
C ALA A 330 21.98 4.59 -8.81
N ALA A 331 22.08 5.32 -7.71
CA ALA A 331 23.00 5.02 -6.60
C ALA A 331 22.65 3.69 -5.90
N LEU A 332 21.36 3.32 -5.85
CA LEU A 332 20.89 2.06 -5.29
C LEU A 332 20.99 0.87 -6.27
N THR A 333 21.16 1.11 -7.57
CA THR A 333 21.09 0.09 -8.63
C THR A 333 22.34 -0.02 -9.51
N GLY A 334 23.38 0.80 -9.28
CA GLY A 334 24.71 0.65 -9.90
C GLY A 334 24.77 0.84 -11.42
N GLY A 335 23.81 1.53 -12.05
CA GLY A 335 23.68 1.63 -13.51
C GLY A 335 23.49 3.06 -14.05
N ALA A 336 24.11 3.33 -15.20
CA ALA A 336 24.22 4.63 -15.88
C ALA A 336 22.89 5.24 -16.37
N GLN A 337 22.86 6.58 -16.43
CA GLN A 337 21.71 7.43 -16.75
C GLN A 337 21.26 7.35 -18.22
N PRO A 338 19.95 7.38 -18.50
CA PRO A 338 19.41 7.96 -19.72
C PRO A 338 19.07 9.44 -19.52
N SER A 339 19.39 10.25 -20.52
CA SER A 339 19.12 11.68 -20.60
C SER A 339 17.64 11.96 -20.90
N ALA A 340 17.00 12.80 -20.08
CA ALA A 340 15.71 13.41 -20.39
C ALA A 340 15.85 14.95 -20.39
N SER A 341 15.34 15.58 -21.44
CA SER A 341 15.34 17.04 -21.62
C SER A 341 14.22 17.71 -20.80
N PRO A 342 14.47 18.86 -20.16
CA PRO A 342 13.43 19.57 -19.42
C PRO A 342 12.51 20.37 -20.35
N GLN A 343 11.20 20.18 -20.24
CA GLN A 343 10.22 21.11 -20.80
C GLN A 343 9.79 22.11 -19.73
N ALA A 344 10.10 23.39 -19.98
CA ALA A 344 9.68 24.51 -19.16
C ALA A 344 8.24 24.94 -19.51
N GLY A 345 7.33 24.88 -18.54
CA GLY A 345 5.98 25.43 -18.65
C GLY A 345 5.93 26.85 -18.08
N ALA A 346 5.60 27.82 -18.93
CA ALA A 346 5.44 29.22 -18.56
C ALA A 346 4.21 29.46 -17.67
N ALA A 347 4.36 30.33 -16.67
CA ALA A 347 3.29 30.74 -15.76
C ALA A 347 2.40 31.84 -16.37
N THR A 348 1.08 31.67 -16.26
CA THR A 348 0.08 32.73 -16.42
C THR A 348 -0.62 32.99 -15.08
N PRO A 349 -0.92 34.26 -14.72
CA PRO A 349 -1.46 34.60 -13.42
C PRO A 349 -3.00 34.51 -13.39
N ASN A 350 -3.53 34.29 -12.18
CA ASN A 350 -4.94 34.37 -11.75
C ASN A 350 -5.77 33.07 -11.76
N ALA A 351 -5.57 32.26 -10.72
CA ALA A 351 -6.60 31.57 -9.95
C ALA A 351 -5.98 31.22 -8.59
N GLY A 352 -6.77 31.04 -7.51
CA GLY A 352 -6.25 30.56 -6.21
C GLY A 352 -5.36 29.31 -6.37
N PRO A 353 -4.46 29.00 -5.41
CA PRO A 353 -3.34 28.10 -5.65
C PRO A 353 -3.81 26.76 -6.21
N LYS A 354 -3.66 26.58 -7.54
CA LYS A 354 -4.00 25.33 -8.21
C LYS A 354 -3.12 24.22 -7.65
N LEU A 355 -3.72 23.07 -7.34
CA LEU A 355 -2.96 21.91 -6.90
C LEU A 355 -1.97 21.51 -8.00
N LYS A 356 -0.73 21.21 -7.62
CA LYS A 356 0.32 20.78 -8.57
C LYS A 356 -0.10 19.47 -9.23
N GLN A 357 0.05 19.36 -10.55
CA GLN A 357 -0.28 18.12 -11.26
C GLN A 357 0.47 16.92 -10.68
N GLN A 358 -0.25 15.83 -10.41
CA GLN A 358 0.35 14.58 -9.93
C GLN A 358 1.21 13.91 -11.01
N PRO A 359 2.46 13.52 -10.70
CA PRO A 359 3.23 12.63 -11.55
C PRO A 359 2.49 11.32 -11.79
N GLY A 360 2.43 10.89 -13.05
CA GLY A 360 1.76 9.63 -13.40
C GLY A 360 0.25 9.59 -13.12
N LEU A 361 -0.43 10.75 -13.17
CA LEU A 361 -1.88 10.89 -13.06
C LEU A 361 -2.60 9.82 -13.90
N ASP A 362 -3.43 9.01 -13.25
CA ASP A 362 -4.20 7.91 -13.87
C ASP A 362 -3.40 6.90 -14.70
N ARG A 363 -2.09 6.79 -14.46
CA ARG A 363 -1.22 5.81 -15.16
C ARG A 363 -1.02 4.54 -14.34
N ASN A 364 -1.08 3.40 -15.05
CA ASN A 364 -0.89 2.05 -14.52
C ASN A 364 0.39 1.34 -15.01
N GLY A 365 1.35 2.11 -15.54
CA GLY A 365 2.68 1.63 -15.92
C GLY A 365 2.63 0.38 -16.80
N ILE A 366 3.03 -0.76 -16.24
CA ILE A 366 3.07 -2.08 -16.92
C ILE A 366 1.70 -2.57 -17.40
N ARG A 367 0.62 -2.19 -16.72
CA ARG A 367 -0.73 -2.74 -16.94
C ARG A 367 -1.73 -1.62 -17.24
N PRO A 368 -1.55 -0.87 -18.34
CA PRO A 368 -2.36 0.32 -18.64
C PRO A 368 -3.85 0.02 -18.82
N TYR A 369 -4.20 -1.24 -19.11
CA TYR A 369 -5.58 -1.72 -19.26
C TYR A 369 -6.33 -1.92 -17.93
N LEU A 370 -5.68 -1.76 -16.77
CA LEU A 370 -6.37 -1.86 -15.48
C LEU A 370 -7.02 -0.53 -15.09
N ASN A 371 -8.19 -0.59 -14.45
CA ASN A 371 -8.77 0.55 -13.73
C ASN A 371 -8.28 0.58 -12.26
N PHE A 372 -8.05 -0.60 -11.67
CA PHE A 372 -7.51 -0.73 -10.31
C PHE A 372 -5.99 -0.61 -10.34
N ARG A 373 -5.44 0.24 -9.47
CA ARG A 373 -4.04 0.68 -9.55
C ARG A 373 -3.27 0.45 -8.27
N MET A 374 -1.97 0.19 -8.42
CA MET A 374 -1.04 0.23 -7.29
C MET A 374 -0.77 1.71 -6.95
N PRO A 375 -1.09 2.16 -5.73
CA PRO A 375 -0.86 3.55 -5.35
C PRO A 375 0.63 3.79 -5.09
N THR A 376 1.06 5.05 -5.13
CA THR A 376 2.44 5.43 -4.87
C THR A 376 2.66 5.54 -3.38
N PHE A 377 3.49 4.66 -2.83
CA PHE A 377 3.89 4.71 -1.43
C PHE A 377 5.12 5.58 -1.24
N ASN A 378 5.22 6.20 -0.07
CA ASN A 378 6.43 6.87 0.36
C ASN A 378 7.34 5.90 1.10
N PHE A 379 8.06 5.05 0.35
CA PHE A 379 9.11 4.24 0.93
C PHE A 379 10.39 5.05 1.09
N SER A 380 11.05 4.93 2.23
CA SER A 380 12.44 5.32 2.37
C SER A 380 13.36 4.44 1.50
N PRO A 381 14.57 4.90 1.14
CA PRO A 381 15.54 4.07 0.43
C PRO A 381 15.81 2.72 1.12
N ASN A 382 15.86 2.71 2.45
CA ASN A 382 16.03 1.49 3.24
C ASN A 382 14.82 0.55 3.12
N GLU A 383 13.59 1.06 3.20
CA GLU A 383 12.38 0.24 3.04
C GLU A 383 12.28 -0.37 1.64
N LEU A 384 12.69 0.36 0.60
CA LEU A 384 12.76 -0.18 -0.77
C LEU A 384 13.73 -1.37 -0.84
N GLN A 385 14.94 -1.23 -0.29
CA GLN A 385 15.91 -2.32 -0.26
C GLN A 385 15.41 -3.52 0.55
N VAL A 386 14.82 -3.28 1.73
CA VAL A 386 14.25 -4.32 2.59
C VAL A 386 13.15 -5.09 1.84
N LEU A 387 12.26 -4.40 1.11
CA LEU A 387 11.23 -5.06 0.30
C LEU A 387 11.82 -5.91 -0.83
N VAL A 388 12.82 -5.39 -1.55
CA VAL A 388 13.47 -6.13 -2.64
C VAL A 388 14.15 -7.40 -2.10
N ARG A 389 14.95 -7.27 -1.04
CA ARG A 389 15.60 -8.41 -0.37
C ARG A 389 14.59 -9.40 0.17
N PHE A 390 13.50 -8.92 0.76
CA PHE A 390 12.40 -9.75 1.22
C PHE A 390 11.83 -10.64 0.10
N PHE A 391 11.50 -10.06 -1.07
CA PHE A 391 10.94 -10.84 -2.18
C PHE A 391 11.96 -11.82 -2.77
N MET A 392 13.24 -11.42 -2.86
CA MET A 392 14.33 -12.31 -3.26
C MET A 392 14.49 -13.49 -2.29
N ALA A 393 14.54 -13.21 -0.99
CA ALA A 393 14.66 -14.20 0.07
C ALA A 393 13.47 -15.16 0.12
N MET A 394 12.23 -14.65 0.00
CA MET A 394 11.02 -15.46 -0.10
C MET A 394 11.11 -16.45 -1.27
N SER A 395 11.67 -15.99 -2.40
CA SER A 395 11.82 -16.79 -3.63
C SER A 395 13.12 -17.61 -3.70
N GLY A 396 13.92 -17.64 -2.62
CA GLY A 396 15.20 -18.37 -2.58
C GLY A 396 16.23 -17.88 -3.60
N GLN A 397 16.16 -16.61 -3.98
CA GLN A 397 17.09 -16.00 -4.92
C GLN A 397 18.37 -15.56 -4.20
N ILE A 398 19.49 -15.61 -4.91
CA ILE A 398 20.78 -15.10 -4.43
C ILE A 398 20.80 -13.56 -4.43
N ASP A 399 21.40 -12.96 -3.40
CA ASP A 399 21.70 -11.52 -3.31
C ASP A 399 23.24 -11.35 -3.23
N PRO A 400 23.89 -10.55 -4.10
CA PRO A 400 23.30 -9.79 -5.21
C PRO A 400 22.80 -10.69 -6.35
N TYR A 401 21.74 -10.26 -7.01
CA TYR A 401 21.28 -10.89 -8.26
C TYR A 401 22.23 -10.52 -9.41
N ILE A 402 22.78 -11.55 -10.05
CA ILE A 402 23.63 -11.39 -11.23
C ILE A 402 22.79 -11.77 -12.46
N LYS A 403 22.57 -10.81 -13.36
CA LYS A 403 21.82 -11.04 -14.59
C LYS A 403 22.67 -11.87 -15.55
N GLU A 404 22.20 -13.05 -15.90
CA GLU A 404 22.85 -13.89 -16.90
C GLU A 404 22.67 -13.29 -18.31
N PRO A 405 23.76 -13.12 -19.08
CA PRO A 405 23.67 -12.65 -20.45
C PRO A 405 23.02 -13.71 -21.33
N LEU A 406 21.98 -13.33 -22.08
CA LEU A 406 21.36 -14.22 -23.06
C LEU A 406 22.16 -14.19 -24.37
N PRO A 407 22.45 -15.35 -24.99
CA PRO A 407 23.14 -15.40 -26.27
C PRO A 407 22.35 -14.66 -27.35
N PRO A 408 22.99 -13.83 -28.20
CA PRO A 408 22.32 -13.11 -29.28
C PRO A 408 21.65 -14.11 -30.24
N LEU A 409 20.50 -13.74 -30.79
CA LEU A 409 19.80 -14.57 -31.76
C LEU A 409 20.49 -14.52 -33.12
N THR A 410 20.68 -15.68 -33.73
CA THR A 410 21.05 -15.74 -35.15
C THR A 410 19.86 -15.33 -36.03
N ASP A 411 20.11 -14.96 -37.28
CA ASP A 411 19.02 -14.61 -38.21
C ASP A 411 18.03 -15.77 -38.42
N GLN A 412 18.54 -17.00 -38.45
CA GLN A 412 17.72 -18.21 -38.55
C GLN A 412 16.87 -18.40 -37.29
N GLU A 413 17.47 -18.28 -36.09
CA GLU A 413 16.74 -18.36 -34.83
C GLU A 413 15.66 -17.29 -34.72
N LYS A 414 15.98 -16.06 -35.13
CA LYS A 414 15.05 -14.94 -35.16
C LYS A 414 13.87 -15.19 -36.09
N MET A 415 14.13 -15.76 -37.28
CA MET A 415 13.08 -16.14 -38.23
C MET A 415 12.16 -17.23 -37.68
N VAL A 416 12.73 -18.28 -37.10
CA VAL A 416 11.95 -19.38 -36.47
C VAL A 416 11.09 -18.85 -35.32
N ALA A 417 11.70 -18.05 -34.43
CA ALA A 417 10.99 -17.46 -33.30
C ALA A 417 9.86 -16.53 -33.75
N ARG A 418 10.11 -15.67 -34.75
CA ARG A 418 9.10 -14.79 -35.35
C ARG A 418 7.89 -15.58 -35.87
N GLN A 419 8.15 -16.66 -36.60
CA GLN A 419 7.07 -17.51 -37.12
C GLN A 419 6.28 -18.18 -35.99
N MET A 420 6.94 -18.67 -34.94
CA MET A 420 6.22 -19.22 -33.77
C MET A 420 5.39 -18.14 -33.06
N PHE A 421 5.92 -16.94 -32.92
CA PHE A 421 5.30 -15.81 -32.21
C PHE A 421 4.02 -15.29 -32.90
N THR A 422 3.94 -15.43 -34.23
CA THR A 422 2.78 -15.01 -35.03
C THR A 422 1.84 -16.15 -35.42
N SER A 423 2.19 -17.40 -35.11
CA SER A 423 1.38 -18.58 -35.50
C SER A 423 0.39 -18.99 -34.42
N GLY A 424 -0.71 -19.64 -34.83
CA GLY A 424 -1.75 -20.12 -33.92
C GLY A 424 -2.58 -18.97 -33.33
N THR A 425 -2.32 -18.64 -32.06
CA THR A 425 -2.86 -17.43 -31.43
C THR A 425 -1.73 -16.41 -31.31
N PRO A 426 -1.65 -15.41 -32.21
CA PRO A 426 -0.56 -14.46 -32.24
C PRO A 426 -0.40 -13.77 -30.88
N CYS A 427 0.84 -13.71 -30.36
CA CYS A 427 1.10 -13.14 -29.04
C CYS A 427 0.66 -11.67 -28.94
N LEU A 428 0.83 -10.90 -30.02
CA LEU A 428 0.43 -9.50 -30.09
C LEU A 428 -1.09 -9.32 -30.10
N LYS A 429 -1.93 -10.36 -30.21
CA LYS A 429 -3.39 -10.20 -30.12
C LYS A 429 -3.85 -9.74 -28.73
N CYS A 430 -3.12 -10.14 -27.69
CA CYS A 430 -3.46 -9.82 -26.29
C CYS A 430 -2.46 -8.86 -25.63
N HIS A 431 -1.20 -8.85 -26.09
CA HIS A 431 -0.15 -8.02 -25.52
C HIS A 431 -0.16 -6.60 -26.10
N VAL A 432 0.08 -5.62 -25.23
CA VAL A 432 0.22 -4.20 -25.59
C VAL A 432 1.34 -4.01 -26.61
N THR A 433 1.11 -3.16 -27.61
CA THR A 433 2.01 -2.89 -28.73
C THR A 433 2.44 -1.43 -28.83
N GLY A 434 1.73 -0.52 -28.15
CA GLY A 434 1.88 0.93 -28.29
C GLY A 434 0.97 1.54 -29.35
N ASP A 435 0.21 0.72 -30.10
CA ASP A 435 -0.86 1.20 -30.97
C ASP A 435 -2.14 1.43 -30.13
N PRO A 436 -2.69 2.66 -30.07
CA PRO A 436 -3.83 2.95 -29.20
C PRO A 436 -5.09 2.15 -29.53
N THR A 437 -5.30 1.76 -30.79
CA THR A 437 -6.51 1.04 -31.20
C THR A 437 -6.46 -0.42 -30.76
N HIS A 438 -5.27 -1.02 -30.85
CA HIS A 438 -5.00 -2.35 -30.34
C HIS A 438 -4.98 -2.37 -28.80
N ASP A 439 -4.25 -1.44 -28.19
CA ASP A 439 -4.02 -1.39 -26.75
C ASP A 439 -5.32 -1.19 -25.95
N ALA A 440 -6.34 -0.57 -26.55
CA ALA A 440 -7.66 -0.43 -25.94
C ALA A 440 -8.35 -1.76 -25.60
N LYS A 441 -7.92 -2.88 -26.21
CA LYS A 441 -8.44 -4.24 -25.96
C LYS A 441 -7.36 -5.19 -25.43
N ALA A 442 -6.13 -4.72 -25.30
CA ALA A 442 -5.02 -5.52 -24.80
C ALA A 442 -5.20 -5.78 -23.29
N ILE A 443 -4.82 -6.99 -22.86
CA ILE A 443 -4.94 -7.44 -21.47
C ILE A 443 -3.62 -8.01 -20.94
N ALA A 444 -2.53 -7.83 -21.69
CA ALA A 444 -1.21 -8.34 -21.33
C ALA A 444 -0.10 -7.30 -21.55
N PRO A 445 0.98 -7.31 -20.74
CA PRO A 445 2.04 -6.29 -20.81
C PRO A 445 2.82 -6.26 -22.12
N ASN A 446 3.41 -5.12 -22.44
CA ASN A 446 4.26 -4.94 -23.62
C ASN A 446 5.57 -5.75 -23.51
N PHE A 447 5.94 -6.47 -24.58
CA PHE A 447 7.15 -7.29 -24.63
C PHE A 447 8.44 -6.47 -24.59
N LEU A 448 8.42 -5.20 -24.99
CA LEU A 448 9.57 -4.30 -24.89
C LEU A 448 10.07 -4.13 -23.45
N LEU A 449 9.20 -4.37 -22.45
CA LEU A 449 9.56 -4.28 -21.04
C LEU A 449 10.07 -5.59 -20.46
N ALA A 450 10.00 -6.70 -21.21
CA ALA A 450 10.28 -8.04 -20.70
C ALA A 450 11.74 -8.18 -20.23
N SER A 451 12.70 -7.69 -21.02
CA SER A 451 14.13 -7.84 -20.74
C SER A 451 14.62 -7.04 -19.54
N GLU A 452 13.97 -5.91 -19.26
CA GLU A 452 14.25 -5.07 -18.10
C GLU A 452 13.55 -5.57 -16.84
N ARG A 453 12.34 -6.13 -17.00
CA ARG A 453 11.46 -6.48 -15.89
C ARG A 453 11.59 -7.92 -15.43
N LEU A 454 11.64 -8.87 -16.34
CA LEU A 454 11.45 -10.29 -16.04
C LEU A 454 12.78 -11.04 -15.97
N LYS A 455 12.81 -12.14 -15.22
CA LYS A 455 13.90 -13.11 -15.26
C LYS A 455 13.65 -14.18 -16.34
N PRO A 456 14.68 -14.59 -17.12
CA PRO A 456 14.51 -15.57 -18.20
C PRO A 456 13.91 -16.91 -17.73
N ASP A 457 14.42 -17.46 -16.62
CA ASP A 457 13.96 -18.75 -16.09
C ASP A 457 12.51 -18.73 -15.61
N TRP A 458 12.09 -17.62 -15.01
CA TRP A 458 10.67 -17.46 -14.66
C TRP A 458 9.81 -17.34 -15.91
N THR A 459 10.26 -16.58 -16.91
CA THR A 459 9.53 -16.44 -18.18
C THR A 459 9.40 -17.78 -18.90
N PHE A 460 10.45 -18.60 -18.87
CA PHE A 460 10.42 -19.97 -19.39
C PHE A 460 9.32 -20.79 -18.70
N ARG A 461 9.30 -20.83 -17.36
CA ARG A 461 8.25 -21.56 -16.60
C ARG A 461 6.85 -21.00 -16.88
N TRP A 462 6.73 -19.67 -17.00
CA TRP A 462 5.48 -19.00 -17.36
C TRP A 462 4.95 -19.41 -18.72
N LEU A 463 5.80 -19.56 -19.74
CA LEU A 463 5.37 -19.98 -21.08
C LEU A 463 4.93 -21.45 -21.12
N LEU A 464 5.45 -22.30 -20.23
CA LEU A 464 5.09 -23.73 -20.19
C LEU A 464 3.70 -23.94 -19.59
N ASP A 465 3.43 -23.33 -18.43
CA ASP A 465 2.15 -23.45 -17.74
C ASP A 465 1.82 -22.20 -16.91
N PRO A 466 1.22 -21.17 -17.52
CA PRO A 466 0.81 -19.95 -16.83
C PRO A 466 -0.20 -20.22 -15.70
N ALA A 467 -1.11 -21.19 -15.87
CA ALA A 467 -2.20 -21.44 -14.93
C ALA A 467 -1.71 -22.01 -13.60
N GLN A 468 -0.57 -22.72 -13.60
CA GLN A 468 0.09 -23.18 -12.37
C GLN A 468 0.71 -22.03 -11.56
N ILE A 469 1.15 -20.96 -12.23
CA ILE A 469 1.78 -19.80 -11.58
C ILE A 469 0.73 -18.77 -11.16
N ALA A 470 -0.25 -18.50 -12.03
CA ALA A 470 -1.34 -17.58 -11.77
C ALA A 470 -2.68 -18.20 -12.20
N PRO A 471 -3.37 -18.90 -11.29
CA PRO A 471 -4.67 -19.49 -11.57
C PRO A 471 -5.68 -18.45 -12.06
N GLY A 472 -6.36 -18.74 -13.17
CA GLY A 472 -7.33 -17.83 -13.80
C GLY A 472 -6.70 -16.75 -14.70
N THR A 473 -5.40 -16.84 -15.01
CA THR A 473 -4.78 -15.95 -16.00
C THR A 473 -5.37 -16.15 -17.40
N ALA A 474 -5.46 -15.07 -18.18
CA ALA A 474 -5.86 -15.11 -19.58
C ALA A 474 -4.77 -15.66 -20.53
N MET A 475 -3.54 -15.84 -20.04
CA MET A 475 -2.46 -16.44 -20.83
C MET A 475 -2.74 -17.93 -21.10
N PRO A 476 -2.77 -18.39 -22.36
CA PRO A 476 -3.09 -19.78 -22.68
C PRO A 476 -2.01 -20.75 -22.16
N SER A 477 -2.46 -21.89 -21.65
CA SER A 477 -1.59 -23.01 -21.27
C SER A 477 -1.45 -24.00 -22.43
N GLY A 478 -0.42 -24.85 -22.40
CA GLY A 478 -0.22 -25.89 -23.40
C GLY A 478 0.30 -25.39 -24.75
N LEU A 479 0.92 -24.20 -24.79
CA LEU A 479 1.63 -23.68 -25.96
C LEU A 479 2.82 -24.55 -26.36
N PHE A 480 3.36 -25.32 -25.42
CA PHE A 480 4.48 -26.22 -25.61
C PHE A 480 4.15 -27.61 -25.05
N LYS A 481 4.74 -28.63 -25.66
CA LYS A 481 4.74 -30.01 -25.17
C LYS A 481 6.18 -30.50 -25.06
N LYS A 482 6.41 -31.44 -24.14
CA LYS A 482 7.74 -32.04 -23.94
C LYS A 482 7.96 -33.16 -24.95
N GLU A 483 9.08 -33.11 -25.67
CA GLU A 483 9.55 -34.15 -26.58
C GLU A 483 11.00 -34.51 -26.22
N GLY A 484 11.21 -35.68 -25.61
CA GLY A 484 12.50 -36.03 -25.02
C GLY A 484 12.91 -35.02 -23.94
N ASP A 485 14.08 -34.41 -24.11
CA ASP A 485 14.64 -33.41 -23.18
C ASP A 485 14.35 -31.95 -23.58
N ARG A 486 13.58 -31.71 -24.65
CA ARG A 486 13.25 -30.36 -25.14
C ARG A 486 11.76 -30.07 -25.11
N TRP A 487 11.42 -28.78 -25.04
CA TRP A 487 10.06 -28.29 -25.26
C TRP A 487 9.89 -27.84 -26.69
N VAL A 488 8.87 -28.38 -27.35
CA VAL A 488 8.50 -28.00 -28.72
C VAL A 488 7.13 -27.34 -28.72
N VAL A 489 6.90 -26.49 -29.72
CA VAL A 489 5.63 -25.78 -29.87
C VAL A 489 4.49 -26.78 -30.11
N ASN A 490 3.38 -26.59 -29.42
CA ASN A 490 2.19 -27.43 -29.50
C ASN A 490 1.07 -26.70 -30.24
N LEU A 491 1.32 -26.41 -31.51
CA LEU A 491 0.33 -25.80 -32.41
C LEU A 491 -0.28 -26.88 -33.31
N PRO A 492 -1.56 -26.75 -33.71
CA PRO A 492 -2.18 -27.68 -34.66
C PRO A 492 -1.41 -27.78 -35.97
N ASN A 493 -0.88 -26.66 -36.46
CA ASN A 493 -0.05 -26.56 -37.66
C ASN A 493 1.21 -25.74 -37.33
N PRO A 494 2.27 -26.36 -36.79
CA PRO A 494 3.50 -25.64 -36.47
C PRO A 494 4.21 -25.20 -37.77
N PRO A 495 4.85 -24.01 -37.78
CA PRO A 495 5.63 -23.58 -38.94
C PRO A 495 6.72 -24.59 -39.33
N ALA A 496 6.98 -24.74 -40.63
CA ALA A 496 8.03 -25.65 -41.11
C ALA A 496 9.42 -25.32 -40.52
N SER A 497 9.70 -24.03 -40.30
CA SER A 497 10.93 -23.58 -39.66
C SER A 497 11.05 -24.05 -38.20
N ALA A 498 9.92 -24.12 -37.47
CA ALA A 498 9.89 -24.65 -36.11
C ALA A 498 10.15 -26.15 -36.10
N ASN A 499 9.60 -26.91 -37.05
CA ASN A 499 9.87 -28.34 -37.18
C ASN A 499 11.34 -28.64 -37.52
N ALA A 500 11.98 -27.76 -38.31
CA ALA A 500 13.38 -27.87 -38.68
C ALA A 500 14.35 -27.45 -37.56
N TYR A 501 13.86 -26.74 -36.53
CA TYR A 501 14.68 -26.31 -35.41
C TYR A 501 14.81 -27.41 -34.36
N MET A 502 16.05 -27.81 -34.08
CA MET A 502 16.33 -28.99 -33.23
C MET A 502 16.48 -28.65 -31.74
N GLN A 503 16.69 -27.39 -31.38
CA GLN A 503 16.85 -27.00 -29.98
C GLN A 503 15.48 -26.78 -29.30
N ASP A 504 15.49 -26.24 -28.09
CA ASP A 504 14.29 -25.99 -27.28
C ASP A 504 13.53 -24.75 -27.76
N HIS A 505 12.28 -24.92 -28.16
CA HIS A 505 11.45 -23.85 -28.74
C HIS A 505 11.04 -22.83 -27.67
N ALA A 506 10.75 -23.27 -26.45
CA ALA A 506 10.35 -22.38 -25.37
C ALA A 506 11.52 -21.48 -24.96
N ARG A 507 12.74 -22.01 -24.83
CA ARG A 507 13.95 -21.21 -24.59
C ARG A 507 14.27 -20.25 -25.72
N LEU A 508 14.09 -20.67 -26.98
CA LEU A 508 14.23 -19.78 -28.13
C LEU A 508 13.24 -18.61 -28.04
N LEU A 509 11.98 -18.88 -27.70
CA LEU A 509 10.96 -17.84 -27.58
C LEU A 509 11.24 -16.87 -26.43
N VAL A 510 11.75 -17.36 -25.29
CA VAL A 510 12.21 -16.49 -24.18
C VAL A 510 13.34 -15.57 -24.67
N ARG A 511 14.37 -16.10 -25.36
CA ARG A 511 15.45 -15.28 -25.92
C ARG A 511 14.90 -14.21 -26.88
N TYR A 512 13.95 -14.58 -27.74
CA TYR A 512 13.29 -13.66 -28.67
C TYR A 512 12.51 -12.55 -27.95
N MET A 513 11.73 -12.88 -26.92
CA MET A 513 11.03 -11.90 -26.10
C MET A 513 11.99 -10.93 -25.40
N PHE A 514 13.14 -11.43 -24.92
CA PHE A 514 14.13 -10.61 -24.21
C PHE A 514 15.02 -9.77 -25.14
N GLN A 515 15.07 -10.09 -26.42
CA GLN A 515 15.79 -9.33 -27.45
C GLN A 515 14.83 -8.54 -28.36
N MET A 516 13.56 -8.39 -27.94
CA MET A 516 12.55 -7.64 -28.67
C MET A 516 12.93 -6.15 -28.74
N SER A 517 12.97 -5.61 -29.97
CA SER A 517 13.19 -4.18 -30.22
C SER A 517 11.90 -3.51 -30.72
N PRO A 518 11.77 -2.18 -30.62
CA PRO A 518 10.64 -1.45 -31.20
C PRO A 518 10.47 -1.71 -32.70
N SER A 519 11.60 -1.79 -33.43
CA SER A 519 11.60 -2.12 -34.86
C SER A 519 11.12 -3.54 -35.15
N GLU A 520 11.47 -4.51 -34.31
CA GLU A 520 11.01 -5.90 -34.46
C GLU A 520 9.50 -6.02 -34.18
N GLN A 521 9.02 -5.38 -33.11
CA GLN A 521 7.58 -5.36 -32.79
C GLN A 521 6.77 -4.71 -33.91
N GLN A 522 7.27 -3.62 -34.50
CA GLN A 522 6.60 -2.99 -35.64
C GLN A 522 6.55 -3.91 -36.87
N ALA A 523 7.61 -4.69 -37.13
CA ALA A 523 7.63 -5.67 -38.20
C ALA A 523 6.65 -6.84 -37.96
N LEU A 524 6.41 -7.22 -36.71
CA LEU A 524 5.41 -8.23 -36.34
C LEU A 524 3.97 -7.76 -36.59
N LEU A 525 3.71 -6.47 -36.40
CA LEU A 525 2.40 -5.87 -36.67
C LEU A 525 2.09 -5.81 -38.17
N SER A 526 3.09 -5.53 -39.01
CA SER A 526 2.93 -5.48 -40.47
C SER A 526 2.81 -6.86 -41.13
N THR A 527 3.26 -7.92 -40.45
CA THR A 527 3.20 -9.31 -40.94
C THR A 527 1.99 -10.09 -40.41
N SER A 528 1.22 -9.50 -39.50
CA SER A 528 -0.07 -10.05 -39.07
C SER A 528 -1.12 -9.77 -40.14
N PRO A 529 -1.94 -10.75 -40.58
CA PRO A 529 -2.91 -10.54 -41.65
C PRO A 529 -3.89 -9.42 -41.28
N VAL A 530 -3.87 -8.34 -42.06
CA VAL A 530 -4.85 -7.26 -42.00
C VAL A 530 -6.21 -7.88 -42.24
N ALA A 531 -7.13 -7.72 -41.28
CA ALA A 531 -8.53 -8.09 -41.49
C ALA A 531 -9.05 -7.34 -42.73
N PRO A 532 -9.70 -8.01 -43.69
CA PRO A 532 -10.18 -7.34 -44.90
C PRO A 532 -11.14 -6.20 -44.51
N PRO A 533 -11.11 -5.06 -45.22
CA PRO A 533 -12.00 -3.95 -44.93
C PRO A 533 -13.45 -4.44 -44.98
N ALA A 534 -14.22 -4.12 -43.93
CA ALA A 534 -15.64 -4.42 -43.91
C ALA A 534 -16.28 -3.84 -45.18
N ALA A 535 -16.95 -4.71 -45.94
CA ALA A 535 -17.67 -4.30 -47.14
C ALA A 535 -18.64 -3.14 -46.79
N PRO A 536 -18.76 -2.12 -47.64
CA PRO A 536 -19.63 -0.99 -47.37
C PRO A 536 -21.06 -1.50 -47.18
N ALA A 537 -21.64 -1.20 -46.02
CA ALA A 537 -23.02 -1.54 -45.72
C ALA A 537 -23.94 -0.90 -46.77
N ALA A 538 -24.60 -1.73 -47.57
CA ALA A 538 -25.60 -1.29 -48.52
C ALA A 538 -26.72 -0.58 -47.76
N ALA A 539 -26.92 0.69 -48.07
CA ALA A 539 -28.02 1.49 -47.57
C ALA A 539 -29.35 0.90 -48.07
N GLN A 540 -30.13 0.29 -47.18
CA GLN A 540 -31.55 0.04 -47.42
C GLN A 540 -32.38 1.12 -46.72
N HIS A 541 -32.78 2.10 -47.51
CA HIS A 541 -33.91 2.98 -47.19
C HIS A 541 -35.22 2.18 -47.23
N HIS A 542 -35.96 2.16 -46.12
CA HIS A 542 -37.42 2.10 -46.20
C HIS A 542 -38.05 3.06 -45.19
N ALA A 543 -38.90 3.93 -45.74
CA ALA A 543 -39.56 5.04 -45.11
C ALA A 543 -40.87 4.61 -44.41
N ARG A 544 -41.02 5.03 -43.15
CA ARG A 544 -42.15 5.78 -42.55
C ARG A 544 -43.58 5.46 -43.04
N MET A 545 -44.48 5.02 -42.13
CA MET A 545 -45.63 5.83 -41.63
C MET A 545 -46.56 5.11 -40.60
N LYS A 546 -46.75 5.83 -39.49
CA LYS A 546 -47.93 5.99 -38.58
C LYS A 546 -49.27 5.30 -38.92
N ARG A 547 -49.88 4.70 -37.87
CA ARG A 547 -51.26 4.85 -37.32
C ARG A 547 -51.52 3.64 -36.37
N LYS A 548 -52.15 3.68 -35.19
CA LYS A 548 -53.17 4.55 -34.58
C LYS A 548 -53.13 4.42 -33.04
N ARG A 549 -53.69 5.43 -32.41
CA ARG A 549 -53.86 5.70 -30.97
C ARG A 549 -55.15 5.05 -30.44
N ALA A 550 -55.19 4.78 -29.13
CA ALA A 550 -56.30 4.95 -28.17
C ALA A 550 -56.73 3.68 -27.42
N LEU A 551 -56.49 3.66 -26.10
CA LEU A 551 -57.52 3.80 -25.08
C LEU A 551 -56.87 4.11 -23.72
N SER A 552 -57.40 5.15 -23.08
CA SER A 552 -57.04 5.69 -21.77
C SER A 552 -57.96 5.10 -20.69
N HIS A 553 -57.49 4.94 -19.45
CA HIS A 553 -57.92 5.73 -18.28
C HIS A 553 -57.41 5.15 -16.95
N ALA A 554 -56.92 6.07 -16.09
CA ALA A 554 -56.94 6.10 -14.61
C ALA A 554 -56.18 4.98 -13.84
N GLN A 555 -55.44 5.21 -12.75
CA GLN A 555 -55.54 6.20 -11.68
C GLN A 555 -54.16 6.56 -11.09
N ARG A 556 -54.01 7.83 -10.69
CA ARG A 556 -53.03 8.28 -9.68
C ARG A 556 -53.44 7.73 -8.31
N LEU A 557 -52.46 7.41 -7.45
CA LEU A 557 -52.39 7.79 -6.03
C LEU A 557 -51.12 7.23 -5.38
N GLY A 558 -50.43 8.06 -4.58
CA GLY A 558 -49.80 7.60 -3.34
C GLY A 558 -48.27 7.48 -3.29
N ASN A 559 -47.60 8.59 -2.96
CA ASN A 559 -46.35 8.60 -2.20
C ASN A 559 -46.50 7.83 -0.87
N ARG A 560 -45.51 7.00 -0.47
CA ARG A 560 -44.81 6.99 0.86
C ARG A 560 -43.93 5.73 1.08
N PRO A 561 -42.99 5.75 2.06
CA PRO A 561 -41.60 5.28 1.88
C PRO A 561 -41.29 3.90 2.46
N TRP A 562 -40.11 3.40 2.08
CA TRP A 562 -39.50 2.16 2.53
C TRP A 562 -39.18 2.19 4.04
N ARG A 563 -39.76 1.24 4.79
CA ARG A 563 -39.39 0.94 6.18
C ARG A 563 -38.42 -0.24 6.21
N VAL A 564 -37.30 -0.02 6.91
CA VAL A 564 -36.31 -1.01 7.31
C VAL A 564 -36.91 -1.94 8.36
N ALA A 565 -36.82 -3.25 8.13
CA ALA A 565 -37.17 -4.28 9.11
C ALA A 565 -35.97 -4.55 10.03
N ALA A 566 -36.13 -4.28 11.32
CA ALA A 566 -35.26 -4.74 12.39
C ALA A 566 -35.92 -5.96 13.05
N ASN A 567 -35.30 -7.14 12.97
CA ASN A 567 -35.73 -8.31 13.72
C ASN A 567 -35.06 -8.29 15.10
N ALA A 568 -35.87 -8.13 16.14
CA ALA A 568 -35.50 -8.36 17.53
C ALA A 568 -36.02 -9.74 17.96
N LEU A 569 -35.12 -10.65 18.32
CA LEU A 569 -35.46 -11.88 19.03
C LEU A 569 -35.56 -11.56 20.53
N LYS A 570 -36.76 -11.62 21.10
CA LYS A 570 -37.00 -11.77 22.55
C LYS A 570 -37.39 -13.21 22.82
N VAL A 571 -36.63 -13.90 23.66
CA VAL A 571 -37.04 -15.14 24.32
C VAL A 571 -37.22 -14.83 25.81
N SER A 572 -38.41 -15.14 26.32
CA SER A 572 -38.82 -14.93 27.70
C SER A 572 -38.61 -16.19 28.55
N VAL A 573 -37.95 -15.98 29.68
CA VAL A 573 -37.99 -16.65 30.99
C VAL A 573 -39.02 -17.79 31.17
N LYS A 574 -38.53 -18.95 31.65
CA LYS A 574 -39.25 -19.83 32.57
C LYS A 574 -38.31 -20.28 33.71
N SER A 575 -38.85 -20.16 34.91
CA SER A 575 -38.34 -20.43 36.25
C SER A 575 -37.61 -21.76 36.44
N PHE A 576 -36.44 -21.74 37.10
CA PHE A 576 -36.18 -22.24 38.46
C PHE A 576 -34.76 -21.85 38.89
#